data_AF-A0AAU5WJ04-F1
#
_entry.id   AF-A0AAU5WJ04-F1
#
_cell.length_a   1.000
_cell.length_b   1.000
_cell.length_c   1.000
_cell.angle_alpha   90.00
_cell.angle_beta   90.00
_cell.angle_gamma   90.00
#
_symmetry.space_group_name_H-M   'P 1'
#
loop_
_entity.id
_entity.type
_entity.pdbx_description
1 polymer ?
#
loop_
_entity_poly.entity_id
_entity_poly.type
_entity_poly.pdbx_seq_one_letter_code
_entity_poly.pdbx_strand_id
1 'polypeptide(L)'
;MPGFPYDLAAPMPAQGATGWAAPLESNLGDVRDRTRVHEATYGVPLDAFSGTDDQKLTAAMAYAAAQTRPPAIVLSSRTHTFSGGPYPYYNGMRIIGSLGTTEREFSVTGPQCVVTVGGTALFSVPSGGVKNMYVAGIQFRAASGSVHFQEPTTNLDSGPIMQDATFVDLAWVGFATVMHARHLRVRIDRTYVNNGFDNQFKLAGSDNYYWQNGGYLSSTQLAASKFYVWFTHMSRSQFGPLYVTPERATGIRIDGSYGGLVFSGTLLDSTGRTLTTACQGAAILITGGRGYVFRDLWFFNNCVAPASTGRSPQDKGQVYLRGSASEVLFSGCQFAGGSAQTVVTPSGTPAIYAATGVSGVKVLAPIAPAGGNKLLQHQSSGIISKSAADDWTLSVA
;
A
#
# COMPACT_ATOMS: atom_id res chain seq x y z
N MET A 1 -18.17 3.85 40.28
CA MET A 1 -17.59 3.13 39.12
C MET A 1 -17.16 1.77 39.63
N PRO A 2 -17.69 0.66 39.10
CA PRO A 2 -17.22 -0.67 39.49
C PRO A 2 -15.76 -0.83 39.03
N GLY A 3 -14.90 -1.25 39.95
CA GLY A 3 -13.45 -1.31 39.78
C GLY A 3 -13.00 -2.31 38.71
N PHE A 4 -11.91 -1.98 38.02
CA PHE A 4 -11.29 -2.85 37.03
C PHE A 4 -10.67 -4.09 37.71
N PRO A 5 -10.68 -5.27 37.06
CA PRO A 5 -10.28 -6.55 37.66
C PRO A 5 -8.75 -6.77 37.75
N TYR A 6 -7.95 -5.72 37.57
CA TYR A 6 -6.50 -5.76 37.73
C TYR A 6 -6.03 -4.42 38.30
N ASP A 7 -5.00 -4.47 39.14
CA ASP A 7 -4.24 -3.27 39.50
C ASP A 7 -3.58 -2.76 38.22
N LEU A 8 -4.14 -1.69 37.65
CA LEU A 8 -3.44 -0.89 36.66
C LEU A 8 -2.10 -0.47 37.28
N ALA A 9 -1.03 -0.51 36.49
CA ALA A 9 0.21 0.15 36.89
C ALA A 9 -0.15 1.55 37.38
N ALA A 10 0.34 1.91 38.58
CA ALA A 10 0.00 3.18 39.23
C ALA A 10 0.08 4.33 38.21
N PRO A 11 -0.83 5.33 38.27
CA PRO A 11 -0.75 6.49 37.40
C PRO A 11 0.69 6.99 37.34
N MET A 12 1.19 7.28 36.14
CA MET A 12 2.56 7.78 35.96
C MET A 12 2.82 8.85 37.04
N PRO A 13 3.85 8.67 37.89
CA PRO A 13 4.14 9.63 38.92
C PRO A 13 4.31 11.02 38.30
N ALA A 14 3.81 12.06 38.98
CA ALA A 14 3.98 13.43 38.54
C ALA A 14 5.46 13.72 38.26
N GLN A 15 5.73 14.56 37.27
CA GLN A 15 7.08 15.00 36.92
C GLN A 15 7.78 15.51 38.19
N GLY A 16 8.78 14.78 38.69
CA GLY A 16 9.49 15.08 39.94
C GLY A 16 9.34 14.05 41.07
N ALA A 17 8.59 12.96 40.90
CA ALA A 17 8.51 11.92 41.93
C ALA A 17 9.85 11.20 42.15
N THR A 18 10.37 11.27 43.37
CA THR A 18 11.63 10.67 43.81
C THR A 18 11.40 9.24 44.28
N GLY A 19 11.31 8.31 43.32
CA GLY A 19 11.15 6.87 43.58
C GLY A 19 11.60 6.01 42.40
N TRP A 20 12.49 6.55 41.56
CA TRP A 20 13.07 5.81 40.44
C TRP A 20 13.99 4.71 40.98
N ALA A 21 13.53 3.46 40.95
CA ALA A 21 14.44 2.33 40.91
C ALA A 21 15.10 2.31 39.52
N ALA A 22 16.22 3.03 39.41
CA ALA A 22 17.19 3.03 38.33
C ALA A 22 16.71 3.46 36.92
N PRO A 23 17.59 4.06 36.10
CA PRO A 23 17.23 4.60 34.80
C PRO A 23 16.87 3.47 33.83
N LEU A 24 15.85 3.71 33.00
CA LEU A 24 15.77 3.16 31.64
C LEU A 24 17.19 2.96 31.12
N GLU A 25 17.58 1.73 30.83
CA GLU A 25 18.89 1.45 30.25
C GLU A 25 19.09 2.37 29.03
N SER A 26 19.92 3.38 29.23
CA SER A 26 20.31 4.39 28.24
C SER A 26 21.20 3.83 27.14
N ASN A 27 21.29 2.49 27.05
CA ASN A 27 22.14 1.75 26.14
C ASN A 27 21.39 1.17 24.93
N LEU A 28 20.08 1.41 24.82
CA LEU A 28 19.33 1.08 23.61
C LEU A 28 19.52 2.19 22.58
N GLY A 29 20.51 1.99 21.70
CA GLY A 29 20.96 2.96 20.69
C GLY A 29 19.92 3.36 19.64
N ASP A 30 18.82 2.61 19.50
CA ASP A 30 17.74 2.89 18.56
C ASP A 30 16.45 3.34 19.28
N VAL A 31 15.76 4.33 18.71
CA VAL A 31 14.38 4.73 19.07
C VAL A 31 13.44 3.52 19.01
N ARG A 32 13.63 2.59 18.07
CA ARG A 32 12.81 1.37 17.97
C ARG A 32 12.88 0.49 19.21
N ASP A 33 14.07 0.30 19.77
CA ASP A 33 14.25 -0.52 20.96
C ASP A 33 13.68 0.17 22.21
N ARG A 34 13.79 1.50 22.29
CA ARG A 34 13.12 2.31 23.30
C ARG A 34 11.59 2.26 23.19
N THR A 35 11.04 2.26 21.97
CA THR A 35 9.61 2.09 21.73
C THR A 35 9.13 0.69 22.08
N ARG A 36 9.91 -0.36 21.77
CA ARG A 36 9.58 -1.74 22.16
C ARG A 36 9.55 -1.92 23.68
N VAL A 37 10.50 -1.34 24.41
CA VAL A 37 10.48 -1.34 25.89
C VAL A 37 9.32 -0.49 26.43
N HIS A 38 9.01 0.65 25.81
CA HIS A 38 7.84 1.46 26.15
C HIS A 38 6.52 0.70 25.91
N GLU A 39 6.38 -0.04 24.82
CA GLU A 39 5.18 -0.84 24.54
C GLU A 39 5.06 -2.04 25.48
N ALA A 40 6.18 -2.66 25.86
CA ALA A 40 6.20 -3.70 26.88
C ALA A 40 5.89 -3.16 28.31
N THR A 41 6.18 -1.88 28.57
CA THR A 41 5.97 -1.24 29.89
C THR A 41 4.63 -0.47 29.97
N TYR A 42 4.07 -0.02 28.84
CA TYR A 42 2.93 0.90 28.77
C TYR A 42 1.84 0.48 27.77
N GLY A 43 1.93 -0.69 27.16
CA GLY A 43 0.83 -1.28 26.39
C GLY A 43 -0.23 -1.88 27.31
N VAL A 44 -1.47 -1.95 26.83
CA VAL A 44 -2.54 -2.71 27.48
C VAL A 44 -2.80 -4.00 26.69
N PRO A 45 -2.68 -5.18 27.31
CA PRO A 45 -3.05 -6.42 26.65
C PRO A 45 -4.54 -6.43 26.33
N LEU A 46 -4.91 -6.78 25.09
CA LEU A 46 -6.31 -6.92 24.69
C LEU A 46 -7.05 -7.93 25.59
N ASP A 47 -6.36 -9.00 25.98
CA ASP A 47 -6.89 -10.07 26.84
C ASP A 47 -7.06 -9.66 28.32
N ALA A 48 -6.65 -8.46 28.72
CA ALA A 48 -6.97 -7.91 30.04
C ALA A 48 -8.44 -7.43 30.14
N PHE A 49 -9.10 -7.23 28.99
CA PHE A 49 -10.52 -6.89 28.92
C PHE A 49 -11.37 -8.17 28.90
N SER A 50 -12.60 -8.09 29.42
CA SER A 50 -13.50 -9.25 29.51
C SER A 50 -14.40 -9.38 28.28
N GLY A 51 -14.91 -10.58 28.04
CA GLY A 51 -15.88 -10.88 26.99
C GLY A 51 -15.27 -11.47 25.72
N THR A 52 -16.05 -11.42 24.65
CA THR A 52 -15.65 -11.81 23.29
C THR A 52 -14.58 -10.87 22.72
N ASP A 53 -13.88 -11.29 21.68
CA ASP A 53 -12.84 -10.47 21.03
C ASP A 53 -13.35 -9.09 20.57
N ASP A 54 -14.58 -9.00 20.07
CA ASP A 54 -15.21 -7.72 19.72
C ASP A 54 -15.47 -6.84 20.96
N GLN A 55 -15.95 -7.42 22.06
CA GLN A 55 -16.18 -6.71 23.33
C GLN A 55 -14.86 -6.23 23.94
N LYS A 56 -13.82 -7.06 23.89
CA LYS A 56 -12.46 -6.71 24.31
C LYS A 56 -11.91 -5.55 23.50
N LEU A 57 -12.01 -5.61 22.17
CA LEU A 57 -11.51 -4.55 21.29
C LEU A 57 -12.25 -3.23 21.54
N THR A 58 -13.58 -3.29 21.66
CA THR A 58 -14.40 -2.12 21.99
C THR A 58 -13.96 -1.48 23.30
N ALA A 59 -13.81 -2.28 24.36
CA ALA A 59 -13.41 -1.80 25.67
C ALA A 59 -11.96 -1.24 25.68
N ALA A 60 -11.04 -1.92 25.00
CA ALA A 60 -9.65 -1.51 24.89
C ALA A 60 -9.50 -0.18 24.13
N MET A 61 -10.20 -0.03 23.01
CA MET A 61 -10.21 1.22 22.23
C MET A 61 -10.82 2.37 23.03
N ALA A 62 -11.96 2.15 23.72
CA ALA A 62 -12.57 3.16 24.57
C ALA A 62 -11.64 3.59 25.71
N TYR A 63 -11.00 2.63 26.38
CA TYR A 63 -10.02 2.90 27.45
C TYR A 63 -8.84 3.72 26.92
N ALA A 64 -8.24 3.30 25.81
CA ALA A 64 -7.05 3.94 25.27
C ALA A 64 -7.33 5.34 24.73
N ALA A 65 -8.48 5.54 24.07
CA ALA A 65 -8.92 6.84 23.57
C ALA A 65 -9.20 7.86 24.69
N ALA A 66 -9.57 7.41 25.89
CA ALA A 66 -9.78 8.27 27.05
C ALA A 66 -8.48 8.73 27.74
N GLN A 67 -7.33 8.14 27.40
CA GLN A 67 -6.06 8.50 28.02
C GLN A 67 -5.44 9.75 27.38
N THR A 68 -4.82 10.61 28.19
CA THR A 68 -4.04 11.77 27.69
C THR A 68 -2.88 11.33 26.80
N ARG A 69 -2.30 10.16 27.08
CA ARG A 69 -1.26 9.51 26.28
C ARG A 69 -1.77 8.10 25.95
N PRO A 70 -2.44 7.91 24.80
CA PRO A 70 -3.02 6.62 24.46
C PRO A 70 -1.99 5.48 24.47
N PRO A 71 -2.20 4.43 25.27
CA PRO A 71 -1.35 3.25 25.26
C PRO A 71 -1.54 2.43 24.00
N ALA A 72 -0.58 1.56 23.69
CA ALA A 72 -0.75 0.55 22.64
C ALA A 72 -1.70 -0.54 23.11
N ILE A 73 -2.66 -0.93 22.27
CA ILE A 73 -3.45 -2.13 22.46
C ILE A 73 -2.63 -3.30 21.90
N VAL A 74 -2.25 -4.23 22.78
CA VAL A 74 -1.35 -5.34 22.44
C VAL A 74 -2.16 -6.62 22.24
N LEU A 75 -2.10 -7.18 21.04
CA LEU A 75 -2.75 -8.44 20.68
C LEU A 75 -1.79 -9.60 20.94
N SER A 76 -2.27 -10.61 21.68
CA SER A 76 -1.54 -11.85 21.94
C SER A 76 -1.35 -12.68 20.65
N SER A 77 -0.32 -13.51 20.60
CA SER A 77 0.00 -14.41 19.47
C SER A 77 -0.99 -15.58 19.34
N ARG A 78 -2.23 -15.25 18.99
CA ARG A 78 -3.31 -16.18 18.69
C ARG A 78 -4.16 -15.65 17.54
N THR A 79 -5.14 -16.45 17.14
CA THR A 79 -6.23 -15.97 16.30
C THR A 79 -7.21 -15.15 17.12
N HIS A 80 -7.56 -13.98 16.60
CA HIS A 80 -8.64 -13.11 17.08
C HIS A 80 -9.73 -13.05 16.01
N THR A 81 -10.98 -12.87 16.43
CA THR A 81 -12.11 -12.64 15.51
C THR A 81 -12.76 -11.31 15.83
N PHE A 82 -12.72 -10.37 14.89
CA PHE A 82 -13.37 -9.07 15.00
C PHE A 82 -14.46 -8.94 13.92
N SER A 83 -15.72 -8.94 14.32
CA SER A 83 -16.88 -8.83 13.42
C SER A 83 -17.82 -7.67 13.76
N GLY A 84 -17.55 -6.94 14.84
CA GLY A 84 -18.38 -5.84 15.34
C GLY A 84 -18.08 -4.45 14.77
N GLY A 85 -17.17 -4.35 13.79
CA GLY A 85 -16.80 -3.08 13.16
C GLY A 85 -17.92 -2.43 12.33
N PRO A 86 -17.69 -1.21 11.79
CA PRO A 86 -16.41 -0.50 11.81
C PRO A 86 -16.14 0.21 13.15
N TYR A 87 -14.94 0.00 13.68
CA TYR A 87 -14.43 0.73 14.84
C TYR A 87 -13.84 2.07 14.41
N PRO A 88 -14.28 3.21 14.96
CA PRO A 88 -13.72 4.50 14.59
C PRO A 88 -12.28 4.60 15.11
N TYR A 89 -11.36 5.01 14.24
CA TYR A 89 -10.04 5.40 14.68
C TYR A 89 -10.11 6.59 15.64
N TYR A 90 -9.09 6.75 16.47
CA TYR A 90 -8.92 7.91 17.34
C TYR A 90 -7.49 8.42 17.29
N ASN A 91 -7.30 9.68 17.69
CA ASN A 91 -5.98 10.31 17.66
C ASN A 91 -5.02 9.62 18.63
N GLY A 92 -3.83 9.27 18.16
CA GLY A 92 -2.88 8.52 18.99
C GLY A 92 -3.13 7.01 19.01
N MET A 93 -4.08 6.47 18.23
CA MET A 93 -4.38 5.04 18.25
C MET A 93 -3.15 4.19 17.92
N ARG A 94 -2.92 3.17 18.74
CA ARG A 94 -1.85 2.19 18.57
C ARG A 94 -2.42 0.79 18.76
N ILE A 95 -2.26 -0.08 17.76
CA ILE A 95 -2.64 -1.49 17.85
C ILE A 95 -1.50 -2.34 17.29
N ILE A 96 -1.03 -3.28 18.09
CA ILE A 96 0.22 -3.97 17.84
C ILE A 96 0.03 -5.46 18.12
N GLY A 97 0.49 -6.29 17.20
CA GLY A 97 0.56 -7.74 17.35
C GLY A 97 2.00 -8.23 17.28
N SER A 98 2.17 -9.53 17.53
CA SER A 98 3.43 -10.21 17.27
C SER A 98 3.50 -10.62 15.80
N LEU A 99 4.46 -10.03 15.08
CA LEU A 99 4.84 -10.54 13.78
C LEU A 99 5.48 -11.92 13.98
N GLY A 100 4.83 -12.97 13.50
CA GLY A 100 5.35 -14.33 13.61
C GLY A 100 6.72 -14.49 12.98
N THR A 101 7.40 -15.58 13.36
CA THR A 101 8.74 -15.94 12.83
C THR A 101 8.70 -16.59 11.45
N THR A 102 7.52 -16.98 10.98
CA THR A 102 7.34 -17.69 9.71
C THR A 102 6.98 -16.74 8.57
N GLU A 103 7.30 -17.18 7.35
CA GLU A 103 6.95 -16.50 6.10
C GLU A 103 5.41 -16.32 5.98
N ARG A 104 4.96 -15.18 5.43
CA ARG A 104 3.56 -14.68 5.51
C ARG A 104 2.64 -15.26 4.42
N GLU A 105 3.21 -15.74 3.32
CA GLU A 105 2.51 -16.32 2.17
C GLU A 105 2.08 -17.78 2.44
N PHE A 106 2.93 -18.58 3.09
CA PHE A 106 2.75 -20.03 3.17
C PHE A 106 2.42 -20.58 4.57
N SER A 107 2.56 -19.79 5.62
CA SER A 107 2.34 -20.27 6.99
C SER A 107 1.21 -19.52 7.71
N VAL A 108 0.22 -20.28 8.18
CA VAL A 108 -0.74 -19.83 9.21
C VAL A 108 -0.36 -20.31 10.61
N THR A 109 0.77 -21.02 10.72
CA THR A 109 1.21 -21.71 11.93
C THR A 109 2.44 -21.03 12.52
N GLY A 110 2.45 -20.84 13.84
CA GLY A 110 3.55 -20.20 14.57
C GLY A 110 3.06 -19.14 15.56
N PRO A 111 3.97 -18.53 16.35
CA PRO A 111 3.62 -17.48 17.30
C PRO A 111 3.30 -16.17 16.56
N GLN A 112 2.13 -16.10 15.91
CA GLN A 112 1.70 -14.94 15.13
C GLN A 112 0.35 -14.40 15.59
N CYS A 113 0.17 -13.09 15.49
CA CYS A 113 -1.11 -12.43 15.68
C CYS A 113 -1.91 -12.44 14.36
N VAL A 114 -2.98 -13.25 14.31
CA VAL A 114 -3.91 -13.30 13.18
C VAL A 114 -5.24 -12.72 13.61
N VAL A 115 -5.80 -11.81 12.82
CA VAL A 115 -7.12 -11.22 13.04
C VAL A 115 -8.01 -11.58 11.87
N THR A 116 -9.03 -12.40 12.12
CA THR A 116 -10.12 -12.64 11.17
C THR A 116 -11.15 -11.51 11.30
N VAL A 117 -11.39 -10.80 10.20
CA VAL A 117 -12.28 -9.66 10.13
C VAL A 117 -13.58 -10.06 9.44
N GLY A 118 -14.69 -9.98 10.15
CA GLY A 118 -16.05 -10.13 9.62
C GLY A 118 -16.74 -8.79 9.37
N GLY A 119 -18.08 -8.83 9.23
CA GLY A 119 -18.89 -7.62 9.04
C GLY A 119 -18.66 -6.93 7.69
N THR A 120 -18.75 -5.60 7.67
CA THR A 120 -18.56 -4.79 6.46
C THR A 120 -17.15 -4.19 6.39
N ALA A 121 -16.65 -3.64 7.50
CA ALA A 121 -15.30 -3.11 7.62
C ALA A 121 -14.75 -3.25 9.05
N LEU A 122 -13.43 -3.36 9.23
CA LEU A 122 -12.84 -3.35 10.57
C LEU A 122 -12.80 -1.95 11.16
N PHE A 123 -12.31 -0.96 10.42
CA PHE A 123 -12.12 0.39 10.91
C PHE A 123 -12.82 1.45 10.06
N SER A 124 -13.10 2.61 10.65
CA SER A 124 -13.55 3.80 9.93
C SER A 124 -12.71 5.03 10.30
N VAL A 125 -12.53 5.93 9.32
CA VAL A 125 -11.90 7.24 9.56
C VAL A 125 -12.99 8.21 10.00
N PRO A 126 -12.91 8.80 11.22
CA PRO A 126 -13.88 9.81 11.64
C PRO A 126 -13.95 10.99 10.66
N SER A 127 -15.10 11.65 10.59
CA SER A 127 -15.31 12.79 9.68
C SER A 127 -14.33 13.95 9.91
N GLY A 128 -13.89 14.16 11.16
CA GLY A 128 -12.86 15.14 11.51
C GLY A 128 -11.43 14.75 11.13
N GLY A 129 -11.24 13.58 10.51
CA GLY A 129 -9.93 12.98 10.30
C GLY A 129 -9.37 12.35 11.57
N VAL A 130 -8.14 11.84 11.44
CA VAL A 130 -7.42 11.20 12.54
C VAL A 130 -5.93 11.46 12.40
N LYS A 131 -5.20 11.50 13.51
CA LYS A 131 -3.75 11.74 13.52
C LYS A 131 -2.96 10.81 14.43
N ASN A 132 -1.67 10.67 14.14
CA ASN A 132 -0.68 10.01 15.01
C ASN A 132 -1.05 8.55 15.32
N MET A 133 -1.27 7.75 14.28
CA MET A 133 -1.65 6.35 14.44
C MET A 133 -0.48 5.40 14.20
N TYR A 134 -0.53 4.23 14.84
CA TYR A 134 0.44 3.15 14.63
C TYR A 134 -0.25 1.78 14.60
N VAL A 135 -0.08 1.03 13.52
CA VAL A 135 -0.61 -0.32 13.37
C VAL A 135 0.53 -1.23 12.93
N ALA A 136 0.84 -2.26 13.72
CA ALA A 136 2.00 -3.09 13.42
C ALA A 136 1.88 -4.58 13.77
N GLY A 137 2.55 -5.42 13.00
CA GLY A 137 2.81 -6.82 13.34
C GLY A 137 1.57 -7.72 13.38
N ILE A 138 0.56 -7.43 12.57
CA ILE A 138 -0.72 -8.17 12.54
C ILE A 138 -1.00 -8.68 11.13
N GLN A 139 -1.40 -9.95 11.03
CA GLN A 139 -2.01 -10.50 9.83
C GLN A 139 -3.54 -10.39 9.92
N PHE A 140 -4.11 -9.49 9.12
CA PHE A 140 -5.54 -9.36 8.93
C PHE A 140 -6.01 -10.28 7.79
N ARG A 141 -7.08 -11.03 8.04
CA ARG A 141 -7.74 -11.90 7.06
C ARG A 141 -9.22 -11.55 7.01
N ALA A 142 -9.73 -11.25 5.83
CA ALA A 142 -11.17 -11.08 5.64
C ALA A 142 -11.88 -12.43 5.75
N ALA A 143 -13.04 -12.45 6.40
CA ALA A 143 -13.92 -13.61 6.45
C ALA A 143 -14.62 -13.88 5.10
N SER A 144 -14.74 -12.85 4.25
CA SER A 144 -15.26 -12.95 2.89
C SER A 144 -14.69 -11.86 1.99
N GLY A 145 -14.81 -12.05 0.67
CA GLY A 145 -14.35 -11.08 -0.34
C GLY A 145 -15.10 -9.74 -0.37
N SER A 146 -16.11 -9.55 0.48
CA SER A 146 -16.86 -8.28 0.62
C SER A 146 -16.42 -7.42 1.80
N VAL A 147 -15.55 -7.93 2.68
CA VAL A 147 -15.09 -7.21 3.87
C VAL A 147 -14.00 -6.22 3.50
N HIS A 148 -14.05 -5.02 4.06
CA HIS A 148 -13.01 -4.00 3.94
C HIS A 148 -12.13 -3.96 5.19
N PHE A 149 -10.84 -3.67 5.06
CA PHE A 149 -10.02 -3.41 6.25
C PHE A 149 -10.42 -2.07 6.87
N GLN A 150 -10.54 -1.04 6.04
CA GLN A 150 -11.06 0.26 6.40
C GLN A 150 -12.26 0.58 5.52
N GLU A 151 -13.30 1.16 6.12
CA GLU A 151 -14.44 1.69 5.38
C GLU A 151 -13.95 2.62 4.25
N PRO A 152 -14.32 2.36 2.98
CA PRO A 152 -13.77 3.11 1.87
C PRO A 152 -14.16 4.59 1.91
N THR A 153 -13.18 5.49 1.96
CA THR A 153 -13.44 6.93 1.78
C THR A 153 -13.82 7.19 0.33
N THR A 154 -15.06 7.61 0.09
CA THR A 154 -15.58 7.87 -1.26
C THR A 154 -15.22 9.24 -1.80
N ASN A 155 -15.16 10.26 -0.93
CA ASN A 155 -14.76 11.62 -1.27
C ASN A 155 -13.27 11.85 -0.97
N LEU A 156 -12.41 11.62 -1.97
CA LEU A 156 -10.96 11.80 -1.85
C LEU A 156 -10.47 13.25 -2.09
N ASP A 157 -11.37 14.14 -2.51
CA ASP A 157 -11.05 15.54 -2.79
C ASP A 157 -11.15 16.41 -1.53
N SER A 158 -12.17 16.19 -0.70
CA SER A 158 -12.42 16.97 0.51
C SER A 158 -12.79 16.16 1.75
N GLY A 159 -12.78 14.82 1.67
CA GLY A 159 -13.11 13.94 2.79
C GLY A 159 -12.08 13.95 3.94
N PRO A 160 -12.27 13.09 4.96
CA PRO A 160 -11.41 13.06 6.13
C PRO A 160 -9.98 12.68 5.77
N ILE A 161 -9.03 13.21 6.53
CA ILE A 161 -7.59 12.98 6.32
C ILE A 161 -7.04 12.18 7.49
N MET A 162 -6.29 11.12 7.17
CA MET A 162 -5.41 10.44 8.11
C MET A 162 -4.01 11.06 8.05
N GLN A 163 -3.53 11.54 9.18
CA GLN A 163 -2.27 12.29 9.28
C GLN A 163 -1.27 11.58 10.19
N ASP A 164 0.01 11.64 9.85
CA ASP A 164 1.09 11.16 10.72
C ASP A 164 0.87 9.70 11.20
N ALA A 165 0.40 8.84 10.30
CA ALA A 165 0.08 7.44 10.60
C ALA A 165 1.15 6.50 10.05
N THR A 166 1.42 5.41 10.77
CA THR A 166 2.33 4.35 10.31
C THR A 166 1.65 2.98 10.35
N PHE A 167 1.72 2.28 9.22
CA PHE A 167 1.29 0.90 9.04
C PHE A 167 2.52 0.10 8.65
N VAL A 168 2.93 -0.85 9.48
CA VAL A 168 4.18 -1.58 9.23
C VAL A 168 4.06 -3.05 9.62
N ASP A 169 4.71 -3.93 8.87
CA ASP A 169 4.69 -5.36 9.17
C ASP A 169 3.29 -5.99 9.17
N LEU A 170 2.45 -5.53 8.25
CA LEU A 170 1.08 -5.99 8.15
C LEU A 170 0.91 -7.00 7.02
N ALA A 171 -0.04 -7.91 7.20
CA ALA A 171 -0.59 -8.69 6.11
C ALA A 171 -2.09 -8.44 5.99
N TRP A 172 -2.58 -8.29 4.76
CA TRP A 172 -4.01 -8.19 4.44
C TRP A 172 -4.36 -9.25 3.41
N VAL A 173 -5.24 -10.17 3.77
CA VAL A 173 -5.60 -11.31 2.91
C VAL A 173 -7.11 -11.34 2.70
N GLY A 174 -7.56 -11.41 1.46
CA GLY A 174 -8.97 -11.67 1.12
C GLY A 174 -9.89 -10.45 1.14
N PHE A 175 -9.38 -9.25 1.40
CA PHE A 175 -10.22 -8.04 1.55
C PHE A 175 -10.76 -7.55 0.20
N ALA A 176 -11.99 -6.99 0.23
CA ALA A 176 -12.51 -6.18 -0.86
C ALA A 176 -11.57 -5.01 -1.12
N THR A 177 -11.28 -4.20 -0.10
CA THR A 177 -10.30 -3.11 -0.16
C THR A 177 -9.48 -3.06 1.13
N VAL A 178 -8.22 -2.64 1.03
CA VAL A 178 -7.37 -2.37 2.19
C VAL A 178 -7.60 -0.94 2.68
N MET A 179 -7.26 0.06 1.87
CA MET A 179 -7.41 1.48 2.25
C MET A 179 -7.82 2.33 1.06
N HIS A 180 -8.99 2.96 1.17
CA HIS A 180 -9.36 4.12 0.34
C HIS A 180 -9.35 5.33 1.26
N ALA A 181 -8.37 6.22 1.10
CA ALA A 181 -8.07 7.23 2.12
C ALA A 181 -7.30 8.43 1.57
N ARG A 182 -7.49 9.59 2.24
CA ARG A 182 -6.65 10.77 2.08
C ARG A 182 -5.58 10.77 3.16
N HIS A 183 -4.32 10.89 2.76
CA HIS A 183 -3.16 10.72 3.60
C HIS A 183 -2.27 11.97 3.59
N LEU A 184 -1.80 12.36 4.77
CA LEU A 184 -0.75 13.38 4.94
C LEU A 184 0.33 12.83 5.86
N ARG A 185 1.57 12.72 5.38
CA ARG A 185 2.70 12.17 6.16
C ARG A 185 2.43 10.76 6.71
N VAL A 186 1.74 9.94 5.92
CA VAL A 186 1.47 8.54 6.22
C VAL A 186 2.59 7.65 5.69
N ARG A 187 2.95 6.64 6.47
CA ARG A 187 3.90 5.60 6.13
C ARG A 187 3.21 4.23 6.05
N ILE A 188 3.43 3.49 4.97
CA ILE A 188 2.99 2.10 4.81
C ILE A 188 4.21 1.29 4.41
N ASP A 189 4.65 0.30 5.17
CA ASP A 189 5.91 -0.42 4.90
C ASP A 189 5.86 -1.89 5.26
N ARG A 190 6.67 -2.71 4.57
CA ARG A 190 6.84 -4.14 4.85
C ARG A 190 5.50 -4.87 4.94
N THR A 191 4.67 -4.68 3.92
CA THR A 191 3.31 -5.24 3.89
C THR A 191 3.20 -6.42 2.94
N TYR A 192 2.29 -7.33 3.23
CA TYR A 192 1.90 -8.43 2.35
C TYR A 192 0.41 -8.36 2.06
N VAL A 193 0.00 -8.19 0.81
CA VAL A 193 -1.40 -8.08 0.41
C VAL A 193 -1.69 -9.18 -0.60
N ASN A 194 -2.66 -10.04 -0.28
CA ASN A 194 -2.99 -11.17 -1.14
C ASN A 194 -4.51 -11.37 -1.31
N ASN A 195 -4.92 -11.89 -2.47
CA ASN A 195 -6.29 -12.30 -2.78
C ASN A 195 -7.35 -11.21 -2.58
N GLY A 196 -7.02 -9.97 -2.95
CA GLY A 196 -7.94 -8.86 -2.90
C GLY A 196 -9.03 -8.88 -3.98
N PHE A 197 -10.23 -8.36 -3.69
CA PHE A 197 -11.40 -8.45 -4.61
C PHE A 197 -11.77 -7.14 -5.34
N ASP A 198 -11.37 -5.98 -4.82
CA ASP A 198 -11.52 -4.67 -5.49
C ASP A 198 -10.21 -3.88 -5.41
N ASN A 199 -10.20 -2.59 -5.76
CA ASN A 199 -9.01 -1.76 -5.71
C ASN A 199 -8.43 -1.77 -4.29
N GLN A 200 -7.26 -2.38 -4.11
CA GLN A 200 -6.73 -2.64 -2.77
C GLN A 200 -6.37 -1.33 -2.06
N PHE A 201 -5.68 -0.45 -2.78
CA PHE A 201 -5.38 0.89 -2.32
C PHE A 201 -5.94 1.93 -3.28
N LYS A 202 -6.71 2.90 -2.75
CA LYS A 202 -7.11 4.12 -3.46
C LYS A 202 -6.72 5.34 -2.64
N LEU A 203 -5.61 5.97 -2.98
CA LEU A 203 -4.91 6.89 -2.09
C LEU A 203 -4.85 8.30 -2.68
N ALA A 204 -5.07 9.29 -1.84
CA ALA A 204 -4.93 10.71 -2.15
C ALA A 204 -4.10 11.45 -1.10
N GLY A 205 -3.66 12.67 -1.41
CA GLY A 205 -3.02 13.58 -0.45
C GLY A 205 -1.55 13.88 -0.77
N SER A 206 -0.74 14.09 0.25
CA SER A 206 0.65 14.55 0.06
C SER A 206 1.63 14.12 1.14
N ASP A 207 2.92 14.26 0.82
CA ASP A 207 4.03 14.11 1.77
C ASP A 207 4.13 12.70 2.39
N ASN A 208 3.73 11.67 1.63
CA ASN A 208 3.63 10.30 2.12
C ASN A 208 4.82 9.42 1.72
N TYR A 209 5.01 8.34 2.48
CA TYR A 209 6.10 7.37 2.28
C TYR A 209 5.53 5.96 2.20
N TYR A 210 5.32 5.48 0.98
CA TYR A 210 4.74 4.16 0.76
C TYR A 210 5.80 3.17 0.28
N TRP A 211 5.86 2.02 0.95
CA TRP A 211 6.71 0.87 0.65
C TRP A 211 8.19 1.21 0.47
N GLN A 212 8.71 2.19 1.21
CA GLN A 212 10.12 2.54 1.23
C GLN A 212 11.02 1.40 1.74
N ASN A 213 10.44 0.44 2.46
CA ASN A 213 11.13 -0.76 2.93
C ASN A 213 10.57 -2.06 2.33
N GLY A 214 9.97 -2.00 1.13
CA GLY A 214 9.42 -3.20 0.51
C GLY A 214 7.95 -3.43 0.81
N GLY A 215 7.34 -4.23 -0.05
CA GLY A 215 6.02 -4.82 0.12
C GLY A 215 5.73 -5.78 -1.02
N TYR A 216 4.66 -6.56 -0.85
CA TYR A 216 4.18 -7.52 -1.84
C TYR A 216 2.68 -7.41 -2.04
N LEU A 217 2.23 -7.30 -3.29
CA LEU A 217 0.82 -7.25 -3.68
C LEU A 217 0.52 -8.31 -4.76
N SER A 218 -0.43 -9.20 -4.49
CA SER A 218 -0.89 -10.24 -5.41
C SER A 218 -2.39 -10.51 -5.27
N SER A 219 -3.08 -10.90 -6.35
CA SER A 219 -4.46 -11.36 -6.29
C SER A 219 -4.90 -12.03 -7.58
N THR A 220 -5.40 -13.26 -7.48
CA THR A 220 -6.06 -13.96 -8.59
C THR A 220 -7.53 -13.54 -8.78
N GLN A 221 -8.07 -12.79 -7.81
CA GLN A 221 -9.48 -12.43 -7.69
C GLN A 221 -9.83 -11.08 -8.34
N LEU A 222 -8.85 -10.21 -8.55
CA LEU A 222 -9.10 -8.90 -9.15
C LEU A 222 -9.53 -9.02 -10.61
N ALA A 223 -10.62 -8.33 -10.96
CA ALA A 223 -11.05 -8.22 -12.34
C ALA A 223 -10.10 -7.34 -13.17
N ALA A 224 -10.05 -7.55 -14.48
CA ALA A 224 -9.19 -6.81 -15.40
C ALA A 224 -9.43 -5.29 -15.43
N SER A 225 -10.59 -4.82 -14.96
CA SER A 225 -10.95 -3.41 -14.84
C SER A 225 -10.46 -2.74 -13.54
N LYS A 226 -9.85 -3.50 -12.63
CA LYS A 226 -9.42 -3.05 -11.29
C LYS A 226 -7.91 -2.77 -11.26
N PHE A 227 -7.49 -2.17 -10.14
CA PHE A 227 -6.12 -1.71 -9.89
C PHE A 227 -5.63 -2.22 -8.53
N TYR A 228 -4.36 -2.60 -8.42
CA TYR A 228 -3.77 -2.88 -7.10
C TYR A 228 -3.60 -1.59 -6.30
N VAL A 229 -3.08 -0.55 -6.96
CA VAL A 229 -2.90 0.77 -6.36
C VAL A 229 -3.46 1.84 -7.30
N TRP A 230 -4.29 2.73 -6.76
CA TRP A 230 -4.85 3.86 -7.48
C TRP A 230 -4.56 5.16 -6.73
N PHE A 231 -3.74 6.03 -7.32
CA PHE A 231 -3.49 7.37 -6.83
C PHE A 231 -4.42 8.40 -7.46
N THR A 232 -5.09 9.18 -6.62
CA THR A 232 -5.90 10.34 -7.02
C THR A 232 -5.32 11.60 -6.39
N HIS A 233 -4.84 12.54 -7.20
CA HIS A 233 -4.29 13.82 -6.72
C HIS A 233 -3.16 13.70 -5.69
N MET A 234 -2.28 12.70 -5.85
CA MET A 234 -1.15 12.46 -4.92
C MET A 234 0.03 13.38 -5.25
N SER A 235 0.67 14.01 -4.26
CA SER A 235 1.83 14.90 -4.49
C SER A 235 2.93 14.71 -3.44
N ARG A 236 4.16 15.12 -3.77
CA ARG A 236 5.32 15.12 -2.84
C ARG A 236 5.50 13.80 -2.06
N SER A 237 5.21 12.68 -2.69
CA SER A 237 5.16 11.37 -2.03
C SER A 237 6.14 10.41 -2.68
N GLN A 238 6.70 9.52 -1.86
CA GLN A 238 7.65 8.51 -2.30
C GLN A 238 6.99 7.13 -2.26
N PHE A 239 7.24 6.34 -3.30
CA PHE A 239 6.66 5.02 -3.48
C PHE A 239 7.72 3.99 -3.87
N GLY A 240 7.66 2.83 -3.23
CA GLY A 240 8.51 1.67 -3.54
C GLY A 240 9.86 1.70 -2.83
N PRO A 241 10.60 0.57 -2.81
CA PRO A 241 10.40 -0.64 -3.63
C PRO A 241 9.15 -1.45 -3.28
N LEU A 242 8.43 -1.91 -4.30
CA LEU A 242 7.22 -2.73 -4.14
C LEU A 242 7.21 -3.83 -5.20
N TYR A 243 6.96 -5.07 -4.80
CA TYR A 243 6.71 -6.16 -5.75
C TYR A 243 5.20 -6.33 -5.94
N VAL A 244 4.72 -6.12 -7.14
CA VAL A 244 3.34 -6.41 -7.55
C VAL A 244 3.38 -7.51 -8.58
N THR A 245 2.57 -8.56 -8.38
CA THR A 245 2.30 -9.57 -9.39
C THR A 245 0.91 -9.30 -9.98
N PRO A 246 0.80 -8.42 -10.99
CA PRO A 246 -0.50 -8.02 -11.51
C PRO A 246 -1.16 -9.15 -12.30
N GLU A 247 -1.82 -10.04 -11.58
CA GLU A 247 -2.60 -11.12 -12.18
C GLU A 247 -3.96 -10.57 -12.62
N ARG A 248 -4.19 -10.55 -13.94
CA ARG A 248 -5.36 -10.03 -14.65
C ARG A 248 -5.54 -8.49 -14.57
N ALA A 249 -5.53 -7.93 -13.37
CA ALA A 249 -5.72 -6.50 -13.13
C ALA A 249 -4.49 -5.66 -13.50
N THR A 250 -4.67 -4.33 -13.56
CA THR A 250 -3.56 -3.39 -13.74
C THR A 250 -2.86 -3.14 -12.40
N GLY A 251 -1.53 -3.05 -12.41
CA GLY A 251 -0.75 -2.73 -11.22
C GLY A 251 -1.12 -1.37 -10.62
N ILE A 252 -0.82 -0.29 -11.33
CA ILE A 252 -0.91 1.07 -10.79
C ILE A 252 -1.73 1.97 -11.71
N ARG A 253 -2.62 2.77 -11.13
CA ARG A 253 -3.32 3.87 -11.79
C ARG A 253 -3.02 5.20 -11.11
N ILE A 254 -2.86 6.25 -11.91
CA ILE A 254 -2.59 7.62 -11.45
C ILE A 254 -3.50 8.58 -12.22
N ASP A 255 -4.42 9.23 -11.52
CA ASP A 255 -5.38 10.17 -12.15
C ASP A 255 -4.98 11.64 -12.02
N GLY A 256 -3.98 11.94 -11.20
CA GLY A 256 -3.48 13.28 -11.02
C GLY A 256 -2.40 13.39 -9.96
N SER A 257 -1.57 14.42 -10.11
CA SER A 257 -0.54 14.86 -9.18
C SER A 257 -0.25 16.33 -9.42
N TYR A 258 0.10 17.04 -8.35
CA TYR A 258 0.57 18.42 -8.40
C TYR A 258 2.09 18.53 -8.46
N GLY A 259 2.79 17.38 -8.56
CA GLY A 259 4.24 17.28 -8.61
C GLY A 259 4.84 16.54 -7.41
N GLY A 260 6.03 15.98 -7.63
CA GLY A 260 6.84 15.35 -6.58
C GLY A 260 6.39 13.93 -6.20
N LEU A 261 5.63 13.24 -7.07
CA LEU A 261 5.35 11.82 -6.89
C LEU A 261 6.49 10.99 -7.51
N VAL A 262 7.19 10.24 -6.66
CA VAL A 262 8.39 9.48 -7.03
C VAL A 262 8.17 7.99 -6.78
N PHE A 263 8.34 7.17 -7.81
CA PHE A 263 8.37 5.71 -7.75
C PHE A 263 9.80 5.24 -7.91
N SER A 264 10.27 4.37 -7.01
CA SER A 264 11.61 3.78 -7.07
C SER A 264 11.56 2.26 -6.84
N GLY A 265 12.28 1.50 -7.66
CA GLY A 265 12.52 0.06 -7.44
C GLY A 265 11.26 -0.82 -7.39
N THR A 266 10.19 -0.43 -8.08
CA THR A 266 8.93 -1.21 -8.11
C THR A 266 8.99 -2.25 -9.23
N LEU A 267 8.62 -3.49 -8.91
CA LEU A 267 8.54 -4.61 -9.85
C LEU A 267 7.07 -4.86 -10.19
N LEU A 268 6.72 -4.76 -11.47
CA LEU A 268 5.41 -5.05 -12.03
C LEU A 268 5.54 -6.25 -12.96
N ASP A 269 5.46 -7.43 -12.36
CA ASP A 269 5.97 -8.64 -12.96
C ASP A 269 4.92 -9.77 -12.93
N SER A 270 4.52 -10.20 -14.13
CA SER A 270 3.60 -11.32 -14.34
C SER A 270 4.35 -12.59 -14.79
N THR A 271 5.54 -12.84 -14.23
CA THR A 271 6.29 -14.08 -14.48
C THR A 271 5.44 -15.31 -14.15
N GLY A 272 5.54 -16.33 -15.00
CA GLY A 272 4.78 -17.58 -14.87
C GLY A 272 3.28 -17.44 -15.13
N ARG A 273 2.80 -16.31 -15.65
CA ARG A 273 1.40 -16.11 -16.03
C ARG A 273 1.16 -16.36 -17.52
N THR A 274 -0.09 -16.66 -17.84
CA THR A 274 -0.59 -16.98 -19.19
C THR A 274 -1.26 -15.78 -19.82
N LEU A 275 -1.69 -15.89 -21.09
CA LEU A 275 -2.45 -14.85 -21.80
C LEU A 275 -3.68 -14.34 -21.04
N THR A 276 -4.34 -15.21 -20.26
CA THR A 276 -5.57 -14.88 -19.53
C THR A 276 -5.34 -14.49 -18.07
N THR A 277 -4.15 -14.75 -17.52
CA THR A 277 -3.83 -14.50 -16.10
C THR A 277 -2.81 -13.39 -15.92
N ALA A 278 -1.99 -13.07 -16.91
CA ALA A 278 -1.07 -11.94 -16.85
C ALA A 278 -1.81 -10.59 -16.80
N CYS A 279 -1.08 -9.49 -16.56
CA CYS A 279 -1.67 -8.15 -16.50
C CYS A 279 -2.33 -7.77 -17.83
N GLN A 280 -3.66 -7.64 -17.81
CA GLN A 280 -4.42 -7.48 -19.05
C GLN A 280 -4.30 -6.08 -19.63
N GLY A 281 -4.27 -5.05 -18.78
CA GLY A 281 -4.01 -3.66 -19.18
C GLY A 281 -2.54 -3.27 -19.04
N ALA A 282 -2.24 -1.99 -19.20
CA ALA A 282 -0.95 -1.43 -18.82
C ALA A 282 -0.61 -1.80 -17.37
N ALA A 283 0.67 -1.95 -17.08
CA ALA A 283 1.18 -2.10 -15.72
C ALA A 283 0.99 -0.80 -14.93
N ILE A 284 1.22 0.33 -15.61
CA ILE A 284 0.96 1.68 -15.10
C ILE A 284 0.08 2.44 -16.09
N LEU A 285 -1.06 2.93 -15.60
CA LEU A 285 -1.94 3.87 -16.31
C LEU A 285 -1.83 5.26 -15.68
N ILE A 286 -1.49 6.27 -16.47
CA ILE A 286 -1.47 7.68 -16.06
C ILE A 286 -2.50 8.44 -16.89
N THR A 287 -3.49 9.06 -16.26
CA THR A 287 -4.57 9.77 -16.97
C THR A 287 -4.56 11.29 -16.82
N GLY A 288 -3.65 11.85 -16.02
CA GLY A 288 -3.55 13.29 -15.79
C GLY A 288 -2.46 13.67 -14.81
N GLY A 289 -2.31 14.97 -14.53
CA GLY A 289 -1.38 15.54 -13.53
C GLY A 289 0.06 15.72 -14.02
N ARG A 290 0.97 16.14 -13.12
CA ARG A 290 2.34 16.46 -13.51
C ARG A 290 3.40 16.12 -12.46
N GLY A 291 4.67 16.15 -12.88
CA GLY A 291 5.84 16.08 -12.01
C GLY A 291 6.05 14.69 -11.42
N TYR A 292 6.05 13.69 -12.30
CA TYR A 292 6.21 12.29 -11.97
C TYR A 292 7.64 11.81 -12.23
N VAL A 293 8.17 11.00 -11.33
CA VAL A 293 9.48 10.37 -11.51
C VAL A 293 9.35 8.87 -11.26
N PHE A 294 9.75 8.06 -12.23
CA PHE A 294 9.82 6.61 -12.15
C PHE A 294 11.28 6.20 -12.32
N ARG A 295 11.86 5.54 -11.31
CA ARG A 295 13.28 5.15 -11.27
C ARG A 295 13.43 3.66 -11.02
N ASP A 296 14.16 2.99 -11.91
CA ASP A 296 14.57 1.60 -11.72
C ASP A 296 13.38 0.65 -11.52
N LEU A 297 12.28 0.92 -12.23
CA LEU A 297 11.11 0.05 -12.26
C LEU A 297 11.36 -1.14 -13.18
N TRP A 298 10.70 -2.26 -12.91
CA TRP A 298 10.72 -3.45 -13.75
C TRP A 298 9.32 -3.76 -14.29
N PHE A 299 9.24 -4.12 -15.56
CA PHE A 299 8.01 -4.46 -16.26
C PHE A 299 8.19 -5.80 -16.99
N PHE A 300 7.29 -6.76 -16.73
CA PHE A 300 7.25 -8.03 -17.45
C PHE A 300 5.83 -8.57 -17.61
N ASN A 301 5.50 -9.03 -18.83
CA ASN A 301 4.21 -9.63 -19.18
C ASN A 301 2.99 -8.74 -18.85
N ASN A 302 3.02 -7.50 -19.32
CA ASN A 302 1.95 -6.51 -19.14
C ASN A 302 1.26 -6.14 -20.46
N CYS A 303 0.09 -5.50 -20.37
CA CYS A 303 -0.73 -5.08 -21.50
C CYS A 303 -1.07 -6.22 -22.45
N VAL A 304 -1.42 -7.37 -21.88
CA VAL A 304 -1.58 -8.63 -22.62
C VAL A 304 -2.85 -8.67 -23.45
N ALA A 305 -3.96 -8.17 -22.93
CA ALA A 305 -5.24 -8.10 -23.64
C ALA A 305 -6.03 -6.85 -23.20
N PRO A 306 -5.60 -5.65 -23.62
CA PRO A 306 -6.10 -4.39 -23.07
C PRO A 306 -7.61 -4.17 -23.26
N ALA A 307 -8.21 -4.77 -24.29
CA ALA A 307 -9.65 -4.75 -24.51
C ALA A 307 -10.45 -5.36 -23.34
N SER A 308 -9.92 -6.39 -22.66
CA SER A 308 -10.59 -7.05 -21.53
C SER A 308 -10.76 -6.15 -20.30
N THR A 309 -10.01 -5.05 -20.25
CA THR A 309 -10.13 -4.05 -19.17
C THR A 309 -11.41 -3.22 -19.28
N GLY A 310 -12.08 -3.24 -20.44
CA GLY A 310 -13.28 -2.44 -20.71
C GLY A 310 -13.03 -0.93 -20.78
N ARG A 311 -11.77 -0.48 -20.80
CA ARG A 311 -11.43 0.95 -20.81
C ARG A 311 -11.51 1.56 -22.21
N SER A 312 -11.98 2.80 -22.26
CA SER A 312 -11.98 3.65 -23.45
C SER A 312 -11.22 4.96 -23.17
N PRO A 313 -10.24 5.37 -24.02
CA PRO A 313 -9.59 4.51 -25.02
C PRO A 313 -8.92 3.28 -24.38
N GLN A 314 -8.72 2.23 -25.18
CA GLN A 314 -8.00 1.03 -24.75
C GLN A 314 -6.53 1.34 -24.46
N ASP A 315 -5.94 0.58 -23.55
CA ASP A 315 -4.51 0.68 -23.25
C ASP A 315 -3.66 0.22 -24.44
N LYS A 316 -2.54 0.91 -24.68
CA LYS A 316 -1.69 0.71 -25.86
C LYS A 316 -0.23 0.41 -25.56
N GLY A 317 0.17 0.23 -24.29
CA GLY A 317 1.57 -0.02 -23.91
C GLY A 317 1.70 -0.60 -22.50
N GLN A 318 2.88 -1.12 -22.16
CA GLN A 318 3.15 -1.60 -20.80
C GLN A 318 3.03 -0.48 -19.77
N VAL A 319 3.41 0.74 -20.17
CA VAL A 319 3.00 1.99 -19.53
C VAL A 319 2.14 2.76 -20.52
N TYR A 320 0.98 3.24 -20.06
CA TYR A 320 0.07 4.03 -20.89
C TYR A 320 -0.22 5.39 -20.25
N LEU A 321 0.16 6.46 -20.95
CA LEU A 321 -0.13 7.83 -20.58
C LEU A 321 -1.21 8.39 -21.50
N ARG A 322 -2.22 9.03 -20.91
CA ARG A 322 -3.29 9.74 -21.63
C ARG A 322 -3.78 10.95 -20.84
N GLY A 323 -4.69 11.71 -21.45
CA GLY A 323 -5.28 12.89 -20.82
C GLY A 323 -4.24 14.01 -20.72
N SER A 324 -4.15 14.65 -19.57
CA SER A 324 -3.33 15.86 -19.35
C SER A 324 -2.00 15.60 -18.65
N ALA A 325 -1.50 14.35 -18.68
CA ALA A 325 -0.25 14.00 -18.01
C ALA A 325 0.94 14.80 -18.58
N SER A 326 1.76 15.41 -17.71
CA SER A 326 2.94 16.15 -18.14
C SER A 326 4.13 16.04 -17.19
N GLU A 327 5.32 16.47 -17.64
CA GLU A 327 6.54 16.48 -16.82
C GLU A 327 6.83 15.11 -16.19
N VAL A 328 6.91 14.08 -17.04
CA VAL A 328 7.08 12.68 -16.62
C VAL A 328 8.50 12.24 -16.92
N LEU A 329 9.20 11.69 -15.93
CA LEU A 329 10.51 11.08 -16.11
C LEU A 329 10.44 9.57 -15.86
N PHE A 330 10.87 8.78 -16.82
CA PHE A 330 11.25 7.37 -16.65
C PHE A 330 12.77 7.27 -16.75
N SER A 331 13.42 6.74 -15.72
CA SER A 331 14.88 6.63 -15.62
C SER A 331 15.28 5.23 -15.20
N GLY A 332 16.18 4.57 -15.93
CA GLY A 332 16.69 3.24 -15.57
C GLY A 332 15.64 2.11 -15.56
N CYS A 333 14.44 2.37 -16.10
CA CYS A 333 13.35 1.41 -16.09
C CYS A 333 13.64 0.25 -17.06
N GLN A 334 13.28 -0.97 -16.63
CA GLN A 334 13.55 -2.22 -17.31
C GLN A 334 12.27 -2.81 -17.89
N PHE A 335 12.25 -3.03 -19.20
CA PHE A 335 11.15 -3.67 -19.92
C PHE A 335 11.64 -5.04 -20.39
N ALA A 336 11.51 -6.04 -19.53
CA ALA A 336 12.11 -7.34 -19.74
C ALA A 336 11.45 -8.13 -20.87
N GLY A 337 12.26 -8.88 -21.60
CA GLY A 337 11.83 -9.93 -22.51
C GLY A 337 12.01 -11.31 -21.88
N GLY A 338 11.87 -12.33 -22.71
CA GLY A 338 11.78 -13.71 -22.24
C GLY A 338 12.47 -14.70 -23.14
N SER A 339 13.76 -14.48 -23.41
CA SER A 339 14.60 -15.59 -23.91
C SER A 339 14.71 -16.75 -22.90
N ALA A 340 14.52 -16.48 -21.60
CA ALA A 340 14.58 -17.46 -20.51
C ALA A 340 13.22 -17.70 -19.80
N GLN A 341 12.17 -16.96 -20.17
CA GLN A 341 10.84 -17.04 -19.55
C GLN A 341 9.77 -16.80 -20.61
N THR A 342 8.59 -17.41 -20.46
CA THR A 342 7.52 -17.24 -21.46
C THR A 342 7.03 -15.80 -21.52
N VAL A 343 7.17 -15.16 -22.68
CA VAL A 343 6.57 -13.85 -22.97
C VAL A 343 5.15 -14.03 -23.46
N VAL A 344 4.21 -13.31 -22.85
CA VAL A 344 2.81 -13.26 -23.27
C VAL A 344 2.35 -11.84 -23.61
N THR A 345 3.18 -10.81 -23.40
CA THR A 345 2.93 -9.47 -23.96
C THR A 345 2.92 -9.55 -25.49
N PRO A 346 1.88 -9.06 -26.18
CA PRO A 346 1.80 -9.07 -27.63
C PRO A 346 3.02 -8.40 -28.28
N SER A 347 3.47 -8.97 -29.39
CA SER A 347 4.52 -8.37 -30.20
C SER A 347 4.08 -6.97 -30.67
N GLY A 348 5.00 -6.01 -30.63
CA GLY A 348 4.73 -4.62 -30.98
C GLY A 348 4.10 -3.77 -29.88
N THR A 349 3.74 -4.33 -28.71
CA THR A 349 3.28 -3.51 -27.57
C THR A 349 4.43 -2.63 -27.07
N PRO A 350 4.35 -1.29 -27.21
CA PRO A 350 5.40 -0.39 -26.75
C PRO A 350 5.63 -0.50 -25.24
N ALA A 351 6.88 -0.30 -24.84
CA ALA A 351 7.26 -0.14 -23.45
C ALA A 351 6.49 1.02 -22.81
N ILE A 352 6.46 2.16 -23.51
CA ILE A 352 5.74 3.36 -23.09
C ILE A 352 4.95 3.89 -24.29
N TYR A 353 3.64 4.07 -24.11
CA TYR A 353 2.78 4.78 -25.07
C TYR A 353 2.27 6.09 -24.46
N ALA A 354 2.44 7.20 -25.18
CA ALA A 354 1.88 8.50 -24.80
C ALA A 354 0.83 9.00 -25.81
N ALA A 355 -0.41 9.15 -25.36
CA ALA A 355 -1.53 9.60 -26.19
C ALA A 355 -1.58 11.13 -26.39
N THR A 356 -2.48 11.59 -27.26
CA THR A 356 -2.78 13.02 -27.41
C THR A 356 -3.15 13.66 -26.06
N GLY A 357 -2.68 14.89 -25.84
CA GLY A 357 -2.85 15.66 -24.61
C GLY A 357 -1.71 15.48 -23.60
N VAL A 358 -0.94 14.39 -23.71
CA VAL A 358 0.27 14.16 -22.91
C VAL A 358 1.41 15.02 -23.43
N SER A 359 2.30 15.49 -22.56
CA SER A 359 3.47 16.29 -22.95
C SER A 359 4.66 16.08 -22.04
N GLY A 360 5.87 16.40 -22.51
CA GLY A 360 7.06 16.45 -21.68
C GLY A 360 7.44 15.12 -21.01
N VAL A 361 7.24 14.00 -21.72
CA VAL A 361 7.69 12.68 -21.26
C VAL A 361 9.18 12.52 -21.61
N LYS A 362 9.99 12.24 -20.60
CA LYS A 362 11.44 12.02 -20.72
C LYS A 362 11.74 10.58 -20.37
N VAL A 363 12.46 9.89 -21.25
CA VAL A 363 12.92 8.51 -21.04
C VAL A 363 14.44 8.52 -21.04
N LEU A 364 15.05 8.15 -19.91
CA LEU A 364 16.49 8.19 -19.70
C LEU A 364 17.02 6.78 -19.40
N ALA A 365 17.99 6.33 -20.17
CA ALA A 365 18.67 5.04 -20.00
C ALA A 365 17.70 3.85 -19.76
N PRO A 366 16.65 3.65 -20.59
CA PRO A 366 15.78 2.49 -20.48
C PRO A 366 16.53 1.21 -20.85
N ILE A 367 16.19 0.11 -20.17
CA ILE A 367 16.85 -1.19 -20.34
C ILE A 367 15.82 -2.20 -20.83
N ALA A 368 16.21 -3.07 -21.76
CA ALA A 368 15.37 -4.15 -22.26
C ALA A 368 16.13 -5.48 -22.17
N PRO A 369 16.28 -6.04 -20.96
CA PRO A 369 17.03 -7.27 -20.78
C PRO A 369 16.33 -8.46 -21.47
N ALA A 370 17.08 -9.52 -21.77
CA ALA A 370 16.57 -10.79 -22.29
C ALA A 370 15.68 -10.67 -23.55
N GLY A 371 16.00 -9.73 -24.43
CA GLY A 371 15.24 -9.51 -25.68
C GLY A 371 13.93 -8.75 -25.49
N GLY A 372 13.84 -7.92 -24.44
CA GLY A 372 12.68 -7.06 -24.20
C GLY A 372 12.41 -6.08 -25.35
N ASN A 373 11.17 -5.62 -25.45
CA ASN A 373 10.77 -4.72 -26.53
C ASN A 373 11.39 -3.32 -26.34
N LYS A 374 12.14 -2.86 -27.34
CA LYS A 374 12.80 -1.54 -27.37
C LYS A 374 12.00 -0.51 -28.16
N LEU A 375 10.71 -0.37 -27.83
CA LEU A 375 9.79 0.52 -28.54
C LEU A 375 9.17 1.57 -27.59
N LEU A 376 9.39 2.83 -27.90
CA LEU A 376 8.68 3.98 -27.36
C LEU A 376 7.74 4.51 -28.45
N GLN A 377 6.50 4.81 -28.09
CA GLN A 377 5.52 5.27 -29.06
C GLN A 377 4.73 6.47 -28.53
N HIS A 378 4.47 7.44 -29.39
CA HIS A 378 3.58 8.54 -29.07
C HIS A 378 2.56 8.80 -30.18
N GLN A 379 1.42 9.39 -29.84
CA GLN A 379 0.38 9.67 -30.83
C GLN A 379 0.71 10.88 -31.72
N SER A 380 1.61 11.75 -31.27
CA SER A 380 2.05 12.92 -32.05
C SER A 380 3.52 13.21 -31.71
N SER A 381 4.26 13.71 -32.71
CA SER A 381 5.68 14.02 -32.57
C SER A 381 5.93 14.98 -31.39
N GLY A 382 7.08 14.80 -30.73
CA GLY A 382 7.53 15.69 -29.66
C GLY A 382 6.97 15.41 -28.25
N ILE A 383 6.05 14.46 -28.08
CA ILE A 383 5.52 14.13 -26.74
C ILE A 383 6.57 13.44 -25.86
N ILE A 384 7.34 12.53 -26.46
CA ILE A 384 8.40 11.74 -25.81
C ILE A 384 9.74 12.22 -26.32
N SER A 385 10.67 12.43 -25.39
CA SER A 385 12.10 12.60 -25.64
C SER A 385 12.86 11.44 -24.99
N LYS A 386 13.92 10.96 -25.64
CA LYS A 386 14.78 9.89 -25.13
C LYS A 386 16.23 10.36 -25.02
N SER A 387 16.95 9.85 -24.02
CA SER A 387 18.38 10.11 -23.81
C SER A 387 19.07 8.85 -23.28
N ALA A 388 20.33 8.63 -23.68
CA ALA A 388 21.08 7.40 -23.42
C ALA A 388 20.27 6.14 -23.81
N ALA A 389 19.61 6.20 -24.97
CA ALA A 389 18.64 5.21 -25.43
C ALA A 389 18.71 5.07 -26.96
N ASP A 390 19.90 5.15 -27.53
CA ASP A 390 20.09 5.32 -28.98
C ASP A 390 19.57 4.11 -29.78
N ASP A 391 19.67 2.92 -29.20
CA ASP A 391 19.17 1.64 -29.72
C ASP A 391 17.66 1.42 -29.53
N TRP A 392 16.94 2.36 -28.91
CA TRP A 392 15.49 2.32 -28.75
C TRP A 392 14.77 3.00 -29.93
N THR A 393 13.77 2.34 -30.48
CA THR A 393 12.90 2.94 -31.49
C THR A 393 11.94 3.92 -30.83
N LEU A 394 11.86 5.14 -31.38
CA LEU A 394 10.83 6.12 -31.05
C LEU A 394 9.98 6.36 -32.30
N SER A 395 8.68 6.05 -32.23
CA SER A 395 7.77 6.18 -33.38
C SER A 395 6.51 6.96 -33.06
N VAL A 396 5.90 7.48 -34.13
CA VAL A 396 4.54 8.04 -34.12
C VAL A 396 3.55 6.91 -34.47
N ALA A 397 2.47 6.80 -33.69
CA ALA A 397 1.45 5.75 -33.82
C ALA A 397 0.48 5.96 -34.99
#